data_AF-A0A9D5ZPM9-F1
#
_entry.id   AF-A0A9D5ZPM9-F1
#
_cell.length_a   1.000
_cell.length_b   1.000
_cell.length_c   1.000
_cell.angle_alpha   90.00
_cell.angle_beta   90.00
_cell.angle_gamma   90.00
#
_symmetry.space_group_name_H-M   'P 1'
#
loop_
_entity.id
_entity.type
_entity.pdbx_description
1 polymer ?
#
loop_
_entity_poly.entity_id
_entity_poly.type
_entity_poly.pdbx_seq_one_letter_code
_entity_poly.pdbx_strand_id
1 'polypeptide(L)'
;MIAKATVFNKKSFIFYNISRLRELIRYLPPKKFELFNTIPFLLHINSPKFTGYMENHGNAYGIYGFNDSGFWRLTLKRFNLSEAEMMPYISRLYCIKGLYLMGSSGTIAQTNYSDFDYWVLVDDKTVTKEQISILNKKLDVVKKWSEANYSQSVNFFIMGINQLKEN
;
A
#
# COMPACT_ATOMS: atom_id res chain seq x y z
N MET A 1 7.10 -25.78 -21.12
CA MET A 1 8.21 -24.80 -21.15
C MET A 1 7.83 -23.48 -20.48
N ILE A 2 6.66 -22.91 -20.78
CA ILE A 2 6.11 -21.66 -20.19
C ILE A 2 6.08 -21.68 -18.65
N ALA A 3 5.58 -22.75 -18.02
CA ALA A 3 5.49 -22.84 -16.56
C ALA A 3 6.86 -22.75 -15.83
N LYS A 4 7.94 -23.27 -16.43
CA LYS A 4 9.30 -23.16 -15.85
C LYS A 4 9.81 -21.72 -15.90
N ALA A 5 9.60 -21.02 -17.02
CA ALA A 5 9.96 -19.61 -17.17
C ALA A 5 9.15 -18.73 -16.20
N THR A 6 7.84 -18.96 -16.05
CA THR A 6 7.00 -18.22 -15.10
C THR A 6 7.45 -18.41 -13.65
N VAL A 7 7.78 -19.65 -13.24
CA VAL A 7 8.29 -19.92 -11.89
C VAL A 7 9.65 -19.24 -11.66
N PHE A 8 10.55 -19.29 -12.64
CA PHE A 8 11.84 -18.60 -12.57
C PHE A 8 11.66 -17.08 -12.46
N ASN A 9 10.85 -16.48 -13.34
CA ASN A 9 10.57 -15.05 -13.33
C ASN A 9 9.95 -14.60 -12.01
N LYS A 10 9.02 -15.38 -11.45
CA LYS A 10 8.46 -15.12 -10.11
C LYS A 10 9.53 -15.11 -9.03
N LYS A 11 10.45 -16.09 -9.03
CA LYS A 11 11.55 -16.15 -8.06
C LYS A 11 12.47 -14.92 -8.18
N SER A 12 12.88 -14.59 -9.40
CA SER A 12 13.74 -13.43 -9.67
C SER A 12 13.07 -12.12 -9.26
N PHE A 13 11.78 -11.96 -9.57
CA PHE A 13 10.98 -10.81 -9.14
C PHE A 13 10.91 -10.70 -7.62
N ILE A 14 10.60 -11.80 -6.92
CA ILE A 14 10.53 -11.80 -5.45
C ILE A 14 11.88 -11.45 -4.84
N PHE A 15 12.97 -12.07 -5.33
CA PHE A 15 14.31 -11.81 -4.84
C PHE A 15 14.69 -10.34 -4.99
N TYR A 16 14.45 -9.76 -6.17
CA TYR A 16 14.69 -8.35 -6.42
C TYR A 16 13.90 -7.43 -5.47
N ASN A 17 12.61 -7.70 -5.27
CA ASN A 17 11.78 -6.89 -4.36
C ASN A 17 12.21 -7.02 -2.90
N ILE A 18 12.63 -8.21 -2.46
CA ILE A 18 13.18 -8.41 -1.12
C ILE A 18 14.48 -7.62 -0.95
N SER A 19 15.38 -7.67 -1.93
CA SER A 19 16.63 -6.90 -1.91
C SER A 19 16.35 -5.40 -1.84
N ARG A 20 15.43 -4.88 -2.66
CA ARG A 20 15.03 -3.46 -2.62
C ARG A 20 14.42 -3.07 -1.29
N LEU A 21 13.50 -3.88 -0.76
CA LEU A 21 12.88 -3.60 0.54
C LEU A 21 13.93 -3.55 1.66
N ARG A 22 14.93 -4.44 1.63
CA ARG A 22 16.02 -4.44 2.59
C ARG A 22 16.84 -3.16 2.52
N GLU A 23 17.26 -2.73 1.33
CA GLU A 23 18.04 -1.49 1.18
C GLU A 23 17.19 -0.25 1.53
N LEU A 24 15.91 -0.26 1.18
CA LEU A 24 14.97 0.79 1.58
C LEU A 24 14.97 0.94 3.11
N ILE A 25 14.68 -0.14 3.83
CA ILE A 25 14.60 -0.12 5.29
C ILE A 25 15.93 0.28 5.93
N ARG A 26 17.07 -0.18 5.36
CA ARG A 26 18.41 0.13 5.87
C ARG A 26 18.71 1.64 5.88
N TYR A 27 18.27 2.35 4.84
CA TYR A 27 18.60 3.77 4.66
C TYR A 27 17.44 4.73 4.93
N LEU A 28 16.25 4.23 5.30
CA LEU A 28 15.14 5.10 5.66
C LEU A 28 15.35 5.75 7.03
N PRO A 29 15.26 7.09 7.14
CA PRO A 29 15.20 7.75 8.44
C PRO A 29 14.02 7.24 9.28
N PRO A 30 14.12 7.23 10.63
CA PRO A 30 13.10 6.63 11.50
C PRO A 30 11.66 7.13 11.24
N LYS A 31 11.48 8.44 11.05
CA LYS A 31 10.16 9.03 10.72
C LYS A 31 9.60 8.54 9.38
N LYS A 32 10.45 8.41 8.35
CA LYS A 32 10.01 7.89 7.05
C LYS A 32 9.73 6.39 7.11
N PHE A 33 10.52 5.63 7.88
CA PHE A 33 10.27 4.22 8.11
C PHE A 33 8.91 4.00 8.80
N GLU A 34 8.60 4.82 9.81
CA GLU A 34 7.28 4.84 10.41
C GLU A 34 6.16 5.08 9.39
N LEU A 35 6.30 6.12 8.57
CA LEU A 35 5.31 6.47 7.54
C LEU A 35 5.13 5.34 6.53
N PHE A 36 6.24 4.77 6.06
CA PHE A 36 6.28 3.63 5.13
C PHE A 36 5.49 2.43 5.66
N ASN A 37 5.62 2.10 6.95
CA ASN A 37 4.87 1.00 7.56
C ASN A 37 3.39 1.35 7.82
N THR A 38 3.09 2.62 8.04
CA THR A 38 1.75 3.09 8.41
C THR A 38 0.82 3.22 7.20
N ILE A 39 1.31 3.69 6.05
CA ILE A 39 0.50 3.90 4.85
C ILE A 39 -0.30 2.64 4.45
N PRO A 40 0.30 1.44 4.30
CA PRO A 40 -0.44 0.23 3.94
C PRO A 40 -1.59 -0.08 4.91
N PHE A 41 -1.38 0.14 6.21
CA PHE A 41 -2.42 -0.05 7.21
C PHE A 41 -3.59 0.93 7.03
N LEU A 42 -3.31 2.22 6.82
CA LEU A 42 -4.34 3.24 6.58
C LEU A 42 -5.17 2.96 5.33
N LEU A 43 -4.55 2.41 4.27
CA LEU A 43 -5.26 1.97 3.07
C LEU A 43 -6.04 0.67 3.28
N HIS A 44 -5.62 -0.14 4.24
CA HIS A 44 -6.26 -1.41 4.55
C HIS A 44 -7.51 -1.30 5.42
N ILE A 45 -7.52 -0.40 6.41
CA ILE A 45 -8.61 -0.25 7.38
C ILE A 45 -9.49 0.97 7.08
N ASN A 46 -10.72 1.00 7.60
CA ASN A 46 -11.57 2.19 7.62
C ASN A 46 -12.16 2.42 9.02
N SER A 47 -11.34 2.97 9.93
CA SER A 47 -11.73 3.21 11.32
C SER A 47 -11.71 4.71 11.64
N PRO A 48 -12.73 5.26 12.34
CA PRO A 48 -12.76 6.67 12.75
C PRO A 48 -11.55 7.11 13.58
N LYS A 49 -10.81 6.17 14.19
CA LYS A 49 -9.60 6.43 14.98
C LYS A 49 -8.40 6.86 14.12
N PHE A 50 -8.44 6.63 12.81
CA PHE A 50 -7.29 6.81 11.92
C PHE A 50 -7.61 7.74 10.74
N THR A 51 -6.57 8.39 10.24
CA THR A 51 -6.66 9.20 9.02
C THR A 51 -7.10 8.35 7.82
N GLY A 52 -7.78 8.96 6.86
CA GLY A 52 -8.33 8.26 5.70
C GLY A 52 -9.62 7.47 6.00
N TYR A 53 -10.26 7.70 7.16
CA TYR A 53 -11.62 7.25 7.43
C TYR A 53 -12.62 7.92 6.46
N MET A 54 -13.46 7.11 5.85
CA MET A 54 -14.56 7.53 4.98
C MET A 54 -15.86 6.97 5.54
N GLU A 55 -16.83 7.84 5.84
CA GLU A 55 -18.16 7.41 6.30
C GLU A 55 -18.88 6.61 5.22
N ASN A 56 -19.00 7.19 4.02
CA ASN A 56 -19.55 6.53 2.84
C ASN A 56 -18.44 5.83 2.06
N HIS A 57 -17.82 4.81 2.66
CA HIS A 57 -16.63 4.16 2.10
C HIS A 57 -16.88 3.27 0.86
N GLY A 58 -18.12 2.84 0.58
CA GLY A 58 -18.44 2.03 -0.61
C GLY A 58 -17.60 0.74 -0.78
N ASN A 59 -16.98 0.27 0.30
CA ASN A 59 -15.94 -0.77 0.33
C ASN A 59 -14.72 -0.51 -0.57
N ALA A 60 -14.44 0.75 -0.89
CA ALA A 60 -13.31 1.21 -1.71
C ALA A 60 -11.99 1.32 -0.92
N TYR A 61 -11.65 0.27 -0.17
CA TYR A 61 -10.42 0.15 0.63
C TYR A 61 -10.12 -1.33 0.91
N GLY A 62 -9.03 -1.59 1.62
CA GLY A 62 -8.61 -2.96 1.94
C GLY A 62 -7.64 -3.51 0.91
N ILE A 63 -6.48 -3.92 1.39
CA ILE A 63 -5.42 -4.55 0.59
C ILE A 63 -5.53 -6.07 0.74
N TYR A 64 -5.64 -6.78 -0.38
CA TYR A 64 -5.72 -8.23 -0.42
C TYR A 64 -4.49 -8.89 0.23
N GLY A 65 -4.71 -9.83 1.15
CA GLY A 65 -3.66 -10.59 1.84
C GLY A 65 -2.85 -9.79 2.89
N PHE A 66 -3.23 -8.55 3.20
CA PHE A 66 -2.44 -7.72 4.12
C PHE A 66 -2.45 -8.22 5.56
N ASN A 67 -3.55 -8.83 6.02
CA ASN A 67 -3.65 -9.38 7.39
C ASN A 67 -2.62 -10.47 7.67
N ASP A 68 -2.20 -11.22 6.65
CA ASP A 68 -1.19 -12.26 6.80
C ASP A 68 0.25 -11.70 6.79
N SER A 69 0.40 -10.42 6.47
CA SER A 69 1.71 -9.78 6.28
C SER A 69 2.41 -9.41 7.59
N GLY A 70 3.74 -9.29 7.53
CA GLY A 70 4.52 -8.73 8.63
C GLY A 70 4.19 -7.25 8.93
N PHE A 71 3.74 -6.50 7.93
CA PHE A 71 3.32 -5.11 8.08
C PHE A 71 2.10 -4.98 8.99
N TRP A 72 1.11 -5.86 8.82
CA TRP A 72 -0.07 -5.89 9.69
C TRP A 72 0.31 -6.07 11.16
N ARG A 73 1.08 -7.11 11.46
CA ARG A 73 1.54 -7.41 12.83
C ARG A 73 2.39 -6.28 13.43
N LEU A 74 3.29 -5.71 12.63
CA LEU A 74 4.14 -4.59 13.08
C LEU A 74 3.30 -3.37 13.44
N THR A 75 2.30 -3.04 12.62
CA THR A 75 1.45 -1.87 12.83
C THR A 75 0.49 -2.03 14.01
N LEU A 76 -0.10 -3.22 14.21
CA LEU A 76 -0.90 -3.51 15.40
C LEU A 76 -0.09 -3.34 16.68
N LYS A 77 1.14 -3.90 16.73
CA LYS A 77 2.05 -3.73 17.86
C LYS A 77 2.38 -2.26 18.10
N ARG A 78 2.67 -1.51 17.02
CA ARG A 78 3.03 -0.09 17.09
C ARG A 78 1.90 0.76 17.69
N PHE A 79 0.66 0.52 17.29
CA PHE A 79 -0.49 1.27 17.79
C PHE A 79 -1.14 0.67 19.04
N ASN A 80 -0.55 -0.40 19.60
CA ASN A 80 -1.08 -1.14 20.74
C ASN A 80 -2.55 -1.58 20.52
N LEU A 81 -2.81 -2.18 19.36
CA LEU A 81 -4.13 -2.66 18.93
C LEU A 81 -4.14 -4.19 18.90
N SER A 82 -5.27 -4.78 19.23
CA SER A 82 -5.57 -6.19 18.97
C SER A 82 -6.24 -6.39 17.60
N GLU A 83 -6.15 -7.60 17.06
CA GLU A 83 -6.87 -7.96 15.83
C GLU A 83 -8.39 -7.82 16.01
N ALA A 84 -8.93 -8.26 17.15
CA ALA A 84 -10.36 -8.19 17.45
C ALA A 84 -10.90 -6.76 17.41
N GLU A 85 -10.14 -5.78 17.90
CA GLU A 85 -10.51 -4.36 17.82
C GLU A 85 -10.56 -3.83 16.39
N MET A 86 -9.76 -4.39 15.49
CA MET A 86 -9.65 -3.91 14.11
C MET A 86 -10.56 -4.64 13.12
N MET A 87 -11.00 -5.86 13.44
CA MET A 87 -11.88 -6.68 12.61
C MET A 87 -13.10 -5.94 12.03
N PRO A 88 -13.83 -5.08 12.78
CA PRO A 88 -14.98 -4.35 12.25
C PRO A 88 -14.63 -3.35 11.13
N TYR A 89 -13.37 -2.93 11.05
CA TYR A 89 -12.90 -1.89 10.14
C TYR A 89 -12.16 -2.44 8.93
N ILE A 90 -12.16 -3.76 8.74
CA ILE A 90 -11.50 -4.44 7.62
C ILE A 90 -12.53 -4.75 6.53
N SER A 91 -12.24 -4.35 5.30
CA SER A 91 -13.08 -4.68 4.14
C SER A 91 -13.01 -6.17 3.82
N ARG A 92 -14.16 -6.81 3.60
CA ARG A 92 -14.23 -8.21 3.11
C ARG A 92 -14.00 -8.31 1.60
N LEU A 93 -14.12 -7.21 0.86
CA LEU A 93 -14.01 -7.19 -0.61
C LEU A 93 -12.58 -6.92 -1.10
N TYR A 94 -11.76 -6.27 -0.28
CA TYR A 94 -10.38 -5.88 -0.59
C TYR A 94 -10.25 -5.22 -1.97
N CYS A 95 -10.65 -3.95 -2.08
CA CYS A 95 -10.64 -3.20 -3.33
C CYS A 95 -9.24 -3.16 -3.97
N ILE A 96 -8.20 -3.04 -3.15
CA ILE A 96 -6.80 -2.98 -3.57
C ILE A 96 -6.25 -4.40 -3.69
N LYS A 97 -5.95 -4.82 -4.92
CA LYS A 97 -5.41 -6.16 -5.22
C LYS A 97 -3.90 -6.25 -5.06
N GLY A 98 -3.22 -5.11 -5.01
CA GLY A 98 -1.80 -5.03 -4.73
C GLY A 98 -1.36 -3.59 -4.49
N LEU A 99 -0.36 -3.41 -3.64
CA LEU A 99 0.26 -2.12 -3.36
C LEU A 99 1.76 -2.26 -3.58
N TYR A 100 2.31 -1.46 -4.48
CA TYR A 100 3.72 -1.54 -4.87
C TYR A 100 4.39 -0.18 -4.68
N LEU A 101 5.50 -0.16 -3.95
CA LEU A 101 6.34 1.03 -3.87
C LEU A 101 7.30 1.05 -5.05
N MET A 102 7.25 2.13 -5.83
CA MET A 102 7.97 2.34 -7.07
C MET A 102 8.98 3.49 -6.92
N GLY A 103 9.65 3.83 -8.03
CA GLY A 103 10.61 4.93 -8.07
C GLY A 103 11.96 4.59 -7.45
N SER A 104 12.61 5.59 -6.86
CA SER A 104 14.00 5.51 -6.36
C SER A 104 14.15 4.69 -5.07
N SER A 105 13.04 4.42 -4.37
CA SER A 105 13.00 3.68 -3.10
C SER A 105 13.68 2.31 -3.20
N GLY A 106 14.68 2.04 -2.35
CA GLY A 106 15.43 0.79 -2.29
C GLY A 106 16.39 0.57 -3.46
N THR A 107 16.69 1.60 -4.24
CA THR A 107 17.68 1.56 -5.34
C THR A 107 18.90 2.40 -5.00
N ILE A 108 19.95 2.36 -5.84
CA ILE A 108 21.13 3.22 -5.68
C ILE A 108 20.81 4.72 -5.75
N ALA A 109 19.68 5.09 -6.35
CA ALA A 109 19.22 6.47 -6.45
C ALA A 109 18.39 6.93 -5.23
N GLN A 110 18.22 6.10 -4.20
CA GLN A 110 17.51 6.51 -2.98
C GLN A 110 18.27 7.62 -2.25
N THR A 111 17.54 8.67 -1.88
CA THR A 111 18.06 9.75 -1.03
C THR A 111 17.11 10.02 0.13
N ASN A 112 17.55 10.83 1.10
CA ASN A 112 16.68 11.32 2.17
C ASN A 112 15.53 12.20 1.66
N TYR A 113 15.57 12.64 0.40
CA TYR A 113 14.53 13.45 -0.24
C TYR A 113 13.65 12.64 -1.20
N SER A 114 13.91 11.33 -1.34
CA SER A 114 13.08 10.47 -2.19
C SER A 114 11.62 10.46 -1.73
N ASP A 115 10.73 10.54 -2.71
CA ASP A 115 9.29 10.41 -2.57
C ASP A 115 8.87 8.94 -2.38
N PHE A 116 7.66 8.74 -1.86
CA PHE A 116 7.01 7.44 -1.91
C PHE A 116 5.97 7.40 -3.02
N ASP A 117 6.32 6.73 -4.11
CA ASP A 117 5.42 6.54 -5.26
C ASP A 117 4.76 5.16 -5.17
N TYR A 118 3.49 5.11 -4.83
CA TYR A 118 2.73 3.87 -4.71
C TYR A 118 1.89 3.61 -5.96
N TRP A 119 2.04 2.43 -6.54
CA TRP A 119 1.05 1.86 -7.44
C TRP A 119 0.00 1.10 -6.64
N VAL A 120 -1.27 1.48 -6.85
CA VAL A 120 -2.45 0.92 -6.20
C VAL A 120 -3.20 0.10 -7.24
N LEU A 121 -2.99 -1.21 -7.25
CA LEU A 121 -3.64 -2.10 -8.22
C LEU A 121 -5.08 -2.36 -7.83
N VAL A 122 -5.99 -2.19 -8.78
CA VAL A 122 -7.42 -2.49 -8.66
C VAL A 122 -7.84 -3.40 -9.81
N ASP A 123 -8.86 -4.21 -9.59
CA ASP A 123 -9.49 -4.96 -10.68
C ASP A 123 -10.53 -4.08 -11.37
N ASP A 124 -10.12 -3.45 -12.47
CA ASP A 124 -10.91 -2.50 -13.27
C ASP A 124 -12.15 -3.11 -13.93
N LYS A 125 -12.33 -4.44 -13.89
CA LYS A 125 -13.60 -5.10 -14.27
C LYS A 125 -14.62 -5.14 -13.16
N THR A 126 -14.19 -5.08 -11.91
CA THR A 126 -15.07 -5.28 -10.73
C THR A 126 -15.28 -4.00 -9.93
N VAL A 127 -14.30 -3.09 -9.94
CA VAL A 127 -14.36 -1.84 -9.18
C VAL A 127 -15.10 -0.78 -9.99
N THR A 128 -16.17 -0.23 -9.42
CA THR A 128 -16.98 0.79 -10.10
C THR A 128 -16.29 2.15 -10.13
N LYS A 129 -16.71 3.04 -11.05
CA LYS A 129 -16.21 4.42 -11.09
C LYS A 129 -16.42 5.17 -9.77
N GLU A 130 -17.52 4.89 -9.07
CA GLU A 130 -17.80 5.47 -7.76
C GLU A 130 -16.79 4.98 -6.71
N GLN A 131 -16.50 3.68 -6.68
CA GLN A 131 -15.48 3.13 -5.79
C GLN A 131 -14.09 3.69 -6.09
N ILE A 132 -13.73 3.87 -7.37
CA ILE A 132 -12.49 4.55 -7.76
C ILE A 132 -12.47 5.99 -7.25
N SER A 133 -13.59 6.73 -7.33
CA SER A 133 -13.69 8.09 -6.79
C SER A 133 -13.50 8.13 -5.28
N ILE A 134 -14.14 7.22 -4.54
CA ILE A 134 -14.00 7.12 -3.08
C ILE A 134 -12.55 6.72 -2.69
N LEU A 135 -11.96 5.76 -3.40
CA LEU A 135 -10.56 5.36 -3.19
C LEU A 135 -9.62 6.55 -3.43
N ASN A 136 -9.80 7.32 -4.50
CA ASN A 136 -9.01 8.53 -4.76
C ASN A 136 -9.14 9.55 -3.63
N LYS A 137 -10.35 9.80 -3.11
CA LYS A 137 -10.54 10.69 -1.95
C LYS A 137 -9.77 10.20 -0.73
N LYS A 138 -9.80 8.90 -0.46
CA LYS A 138 -9.03 8.30 0.64
C LYS A 138 -7.52 8.45 0.44
N LEU A 139 -7.02 8.18 -0.76
CA LEU A 139 -5.60 8.34 -1.11
C LEU A 139 -5.14 9.80 -0.95
N ASP A 140 -5.97 10.77 -1.35
CA ASP A 140 -5.70 12.21 -1.18
C ASP A 140 -5.62 12.62 0.30
N VAL A 141 -6.52 12.10 1.15
CA VAL A 141 -6.46 12.33 2.60
C VAL A 141 -5.16 11.77 3.20
N VAL A 142 -4.78 10.54 2.83
CA VAL A 142 -3.54 9.92 3.32
C VAL A 142 -2.31 10.67 2.80
N LYS A 143 -2.32 11.15 1.55
CA LYS A 143 -1.26 11.99 0.98
C LYS A 143 -1.09 13.28 1.80
N LYS A 144 -2.16 14.05 1.98
CA LYS A 144 -2.13 15.31 2.75
C LYS A 144 -1.69 15.10 4.19
N TRP A 145 -2.15 14.02 4.83
CA TRP A 145 -1.71 13.66 6.16
C TRP A 145 -0.21 13.35 6.23
N SER A 146 0.33 12.66 5.22
CA SER A 146 1.76 12.32 5.13
C SER A 146 2.62 13.59 5.00
N GLU A 147 2.21 14.52 4.15
CA GLU A 147 2.87 15.82 3.98
C GLU A 147 2.84 16.64 5.28
N ALA A 148 1.67 16.73 5.93
CA ALA A 148 1.49 17.54 7.14
C ALA A 148 2.24 16.98 8.36
N ASN A 149 2.32 15.66 8.54
CA ASN A 149 2.86 15.05 9.76
C ASN A 149 4.31 14.57 9.63
N TYR A 150 4.78 14.32 8.40
CA TYR A 150 6.11 13.76 8.14
C TYR A 150 6.96 14.61 7.21
N SER A 151 6.41 15.69 6.64
CA SER A 151 7.07 16.50 5.60
C SER A 151 7.55 15.64 4.42
N GLN A 152 6.76 14.62 4.08
CA GLN A 152 7.08 13.63 3.06
C GLN A 152 6.09 13.70 1.91
N SER A 153 6.60 13.84 0.68
CA SER A 153 5.81 13.71 -0.53
C SER A 153 5.49 12.23 -0.79
N VAL A 154 4.20 11.94 -0.97
CA VAL A 154 3.66 10.62 -1.26
C VAL A 154 2.72 10.74 -2.45
N ASN A 155 2.91 9.90 -3.46
CA ASN A 155 2.07 9.87 -4.65
C ASN A 155 1.41 8.50 -4.77
N PHE A 156 0.16 8.50 -5.21
CA PHE A 156 -0.61 7.28 -5.45
C PHE A 156 -1.09 7.25 -6.90
N PHE A 157 -0.83 6.14 -7.58
CA PHE A 157 -1.24 5.90 -8.95
C PHE A 157 -2.13 4.66 -8.97
N ILE A 158 -3.43 4.83 -9.24
CA ILE A 158 -4.35 3.71 -9.39
C ILE A 158 -4.13 3.07 -10.74
N MET A 159 -3.89 1.75 -10.76
CA MET A 159 -3.64 0.99 -11.98
C MET A 159 -4.65 -0.15 -12.11
N GLY A 160 -5.31 -0.25 -13.27
CA GLY A 160 -6.19 -1.37 -13.60
C GLY A 160 -5.39 -2.63 -13.96
N ILE A 161 -5.67 -3.76 -13.31
CA ILE A 161 -4.97 -5.02 -13.57
C ILE A 161 -5.13 -5.48 -15.02
N ASN A 162 -6.29 -5.25 -15.64
CA ASN A 162 -6.52 -5.69 -17.01
C ASN A 162 -5.78 -4.81 -18.02
N GLN A 163 -5.72 -3.50 -17.78
CA GLN A 163 -4.93 -2.55 -18.59
C GLN A 163 -3.42 -2.84 -18.54
N LEU A 164 -2.91 -3.34 -17.41
CA LEU A 164 -1.49 -3.72 -17.29
C LEU A 164 -1.13 -5.01 -18.05
N LYS A 165 -2.10 -5.87 -18.38
CA LYS A 165 -1.85 -7.12 -19.14
C LYS A 165 -1.80 -6.90 -20.65
N GLU A 166 -2.35 -5.78 -21.12
CA GLU A 166 -2.42 -5.42 -22.54
C GLU A 166 -1.20 -4.62 -23.02
N ASN A 167 -0.31 -4.21 -22.10
CA ASN A 167 0.97 -3.56 -22.36
C ASN A 167 2.13 -4.54 -22.14
#